data_AF-A0A956HBI4-F1
#
_entry.id   AF-A0A956HBI4-F1
#
_cell.length_a   1.000
_cell.length_b   1.000
_cell.length_c   1.000
_cell.angle_alpha   90.00
_cell.angle_beta   90.00
_cell.angle_gamma   90.00
#
_symmetry.space_group_name_H-M   'P 1'
#
loop_
_entity.id
_entity.type
_entity.pdbx_description
1 polymer ?
#
loop_
_entity_poly.entity_id
_entity_poly.type
_entity_poly.pdbx_seq_one_letter_code
_entity_poly.pdbx_strand_id
1 'polypeptide(L)'
;LAEGLSGGSLRVDASLQKGDAETPALLLGADAGTRFELRRTTLAAFLDLDGDVVDYGVRLDATGGRLVIAGGDGDGFLAEVLGEGLAFDFDLGLGWSRRGGLSLSGSAGLEVTIPLGLSIAGGAFELDHLTLALRADEQGLRLDAGFARGGGFLEIDADAGRYAGILDLDLLGVGITAIGILDTKLPNSSGGSDKGWSLLLSLTARFTGLQLGFGFTLEGVGGLIGLHRAVDTQALADGVRSGALASVLFPDDPVGDAPRILADLEAVFPATRNQHVFGPVVKIGWGTPTLISLELGVIMQLPEPLTISLLGSLSTALPDAKA
;
A
#
# COMPACT_ATOMS: atom_id res chain seq x y z
N LEU A 1 -50.88 44.41 -12.29
CA LEU A 1 -50.51 43.89 -10.97
C LEU A 1 -49.35 42.92 -11.17
N ALA A 2 -48.16 43.48 -11.33
CA ALA A 2 -46.91 42.73 -11.23
C ALA A 2 -46.46 42.92 -9.79
N GLU A 3 -46.89 42.01 -8.92
CA GLU A 3 -46.51 41.99 -7.51
C GLU A 3 -45.87 40.63 -7.18
N GLY A 4 -44.60 40.68 -6.77
CA GLY A 4 -44.05 39.81 -5.74
C GLY A 4 -43.97 38.32 -6.01
N LEU A 5 -42.97 37.89 -6.79
CA LEU A 5 -42.23 36.67 -6.46
C LEU A 5 -40.84 37.07 -5.97
N SER A 6 -40.80 37.62 -4.76
CA SER A 6 -39.55 37.80 -4.03
C SER A 6 -39.11 36.45 -3.45
N GLY A 7 -37.98 35.93 -3.91
CA GLY A 7 -37.19 34.92 -3.17
C GLY A 7 -37.78 33.50 -3.10
N GLY A 8 -38.30 32.97 -4.20
CA GLY A 8 -38.71 31.56 -4.27
C GLY A 8 -37.57 30.67 -4.77
N SER A 9 -37.27 29.59 -4.03
CA SER A 9 -36.43 28.50 -4.51
C SER A 9 -37.30 27.37 -5.09
N LEU A 10 -36.97 26.85 -6.27
CA LEU A 10 -37.61 25.70 -6.90
C LEU A 10 -36.56 24.61 -7.16
N ARG A 11 -36.83 23.40 -6.65
CA ARG A 11 -36.05 22.19 -6.95
C ARG A 11 -36.89 21.19 -7.71
N VAL A 12 -36.35 20.67 -8.81
CA VAL A 12 -36.92 19.58 -9.59
C VAL A 12 -35.94 18.43 -9.60
N ASP A 13 -36.38 17.24 -9.20
CA ASP A 13 -35.59 16.01 -9.24
C ASP A 13 -36.27 14.97 -10.15
N ALA A 14 -35.48 14.23 -10.90
CA ALA A 14 -35.90 13.05 -11.66
C ALA A 14 -34.93 11.91 -11.36
N SER A 15 -35.43 10.70 -11.14
CA SER A 15 -34.57 9.54 -10.89
C SER A 15 -35.06 8.26 -11.54
N LEU A 16 -34.11 7.41 -11.89
CA LEU A 16 -34.30 6.05 -12.37
C LEU A 16 -33.53 5.11 -11.44
N GLN A 17 -34.18 4.06 -10.97
CA GLN A 17 -33.56 3.06 -10.10
C GLN A 17 -33.59 1.68 -10.75
N LYS A 18 -32.53 0.90 -10.53
CA LYS A 18 -32.44 -0.53 -10.83
C LYS A 18 -32.05 -1.31 -9.57
N GLY A 19 -32.69 -2.46 -9.35
CA GLY A 19 -32.48 -3.33 -8.19
C GLY A 19 -33.22 -2.88 -6.93
N ASP A 20 -33.30 -3.79 -5.96
CA ASP A 20 -33.97 -3.58 -4.69
C ASP A 20 -33.30 -4.37 -3.54
N ALA A 21 -34.02 -4.53 -2.42
CA ALA A 21 -33.48 -5.21 -1.24
C ALA A 21 -33.35 -6.73 -1.43
N GLU A 22 -34.16 -7.36 -2.29
CA GLU A 22 -34.19 -8.81 -2.49
C GLU A 22 -33.48 -9.24 -3.78
N THR A 23 -33.57 -8.45 -4.84
CA THR A 23 -32.96 -8.73 -6.15
C THR A 23 -31.86 -7.71 -6.45
N PRO A 24 -30.57 -8.11 -6.43
CA PRO A 24 -29.49 -7.18 -6.68
C PRO A 24 -29.53 -6.64 -8.12
N ALA A 25 -29.25 -5.34 -8.27
CA ALA A 25 -29.11 -4.68 -9.57
C ALA A 25 -28.02 -5.32 -10.44
N LEU A 26 -26.96 -5.80 -9.79
CA LEU A 26 -25.84 -6.49 -10.38
C LEU A 26 -25.26 -7.50 -9.39
N LEU A 27 -25.05 -8.73 -9.84
CA LEU A 27 -24.28 -9.75 -9.14
C LEU A 27 -23.31 -10.35 -10.16
N LEU A 28 -22.02 -10.30 -9.84
CA LEU A 28 -20.94 -10.91 -10.61
C LEU A 28 -20.21 -11.90 -9.71
N GLY A 29 -20.11 -13.16 -10.13
CA GLY A 29 -19.50 -14.24 -9.34
C GLY A 29 -20.53 -15.25 -8.84
N ALA A 30 -20.09 -16.14 -7.94
CA ALA A 30 -20.92 -17.21 -7.38
C ALA A 30 -21.39 -16.85 -5.96
N ASP A 31 -22.62 -17.24 -5.60
CA ASP A 31 -23.23 -16.93 -4.29
C ASP A 31 -22.38 -17.37 -3.09
N ALA A 32 -21.65 -18.48 -3.21
CA ALA A 32 -20.79 -19.03 -2.17
C ALA A 32 -19.28 -18.74 -2.39
N GLY A 33 -18.92 -17.97 -3.41
CA GLY A 33 -17.53 -17.69 -3.79
C GLY A 33 -17.20 -16.20 -3.81
N THR A 34 -16.07 -15.88 -4.44
CA THR A 34 -15.68 -14.51 -4.75
C THR A 34 -16.75 -13.87 -5.63
N ARG A 35 -17.30 -12.75 -5.16
CA ARG A 35 -18.39 -12.06 -5.83
C ARG A 35 -18.40 -10.57 -5.55
N PHE A 36 -18.90 -9.85 -6.53
CA PHE A 36 -19.20 -8.44 -6.47
C PHE A 36 -20.70 -8.26 -6.64
N GLU A 37 -21.31 -7.56 -5.69
CA GLU A 37 -22.74 -7.35 -5.62
C GLU A 37 -23.04 -5.86 -5.52
N LEU A 38 -24.04 -5.39 -6.25
CA LEU A 38 -24.66 -4.08 -6.07
C LEU A 38 -26.17 -4.29 -5.93
N ARG A 39 -26.71 -3.97 -4.75
CA ARG A 39 -28.15 -4.11 -4.49
C ARG A 39 -28.96 -3.14 -5.34
N ARG A 40 -28.57 -1.87 -5.33
CA ARG A 40 -29.34 -0.81 -5.98
C ARG A 40 -28.43 0.18 -6.69
N THR A 41 -28.81 0.54 -7.91
CA THR A 41 -28.20 1.64 -8.66
C THR A 41 -29.27 2.68 -9.00
N THR A 42 -29.00 3.95 -8.70
CA THR A 42 -29.90 5.08 -8.95
C THR A 42 -29.20 6.11 -9.81
N LEU A 43 -29.78 6.47 -10.94
CA LEU A 43 -29.38 7.64 -11.72
C LEU A 43 -30.39 8.75 -11.45
N ALA A 44 -29.95 9.88 -10.90
CA ALA A 44 -30.76 11.05 -10.63
C ALA A 44 -30.25 12.27 -11.42
N ALA A 45 -31.16 13.15 -11.80
CA ALA A 45 -30.87 14.46 -12.32
C ALA A 45 -31.65 15.50 -11.51
N PHE A 46 -31.07 16.68 -11.32
CA PHE A 46 -31.73 17.76 -10.60
C PHE A 46 -31.55 19.11 -11.31
N LEU A 47 -32.50 20.01 -11.05
CA LEU A 47 -32.47 21.43 -11.41
C LEU A 47 -32.89 22.23 -10.17
N ASP A 48 -31.99 23.07 -9.68
CA ASP A 48 -32.21 24.03 -8.60
C ASP A 48 -32.25 25.45 -9.17
N LEU A 49 -33.33 26.17 -8.88
CA LEU A 49 -33.54 27.57 -9.24
C LEU A 49 -33.71 28.36 -7.94
N ASP A 50 -32.80 29.27 -7.62
CA ASP A 50 -32.87 30.13 -6.44
C ASP A 50 -32.61 31.60 -6.83
N GLY A 51 -33.70 32.35 -7.02
CA GLY A 51 -33.63 33.68 -7.64
C GLY A 51 -33.00 33.61 -9.04
N ASP A 52 -31.88 34.32 -9.23
CA ASP A 52 -31.11 34.32 -10.50
C ASP A 52 -30.07 33.17 -10.57
N VAL A 53 -29.96 32.36 -9.52
CA VAL A 53 -29.03 31.24 -9.48
C VAL A 53 -29.69 30.01 -10.08
N VAL A 54 -29.02 29.42 -11.08
CA VAL A 54 -29.38 28.12 -11.64
C VAL A 54 -28.23 27.14 -11.40
N ASP A 55 -28.52 26.04 -10.71
CA ASP A 55 -27.65 24.86 -10.71
C ASP A 55 -28.41 23.65 -11.24
N TYR A 56 -27.71 22.77 -11.93
CA TYR A 56 -28.28 21.52 -12.38
C TYR A 56 -27.18 20.48 -12.43
N GLY A 57 -27.57 19.22 -12.28
CA GLY A 57 -26.61 18.16 -12.16
C GLY A 57 -27.19 16.78 -12.35
N VAL A 58 -26.30 15.82 -12.37
CA VAL A 58 -26.59 14.40 -12.44
C VAL A 58 -25.86 13.67 -11.32
N ARG A 59 -26.46 12.61 -10.80
CA ARG A 59 -25.87 11.74 -9.78
C ARG A 59 -26.12 10.28 -10.14
N LEU A 60 -25.10 9.45 -9.98
CA LEU A 60 -25.16 8.01 -10.08
C LEU A 60 -24.78 7.42 -8.72
N ASP A 61 -25.74 6.80 -8.05
CA ASP A 61 -25.56 6.16 -6.76
C ASP A 61 -25.62 4.64 -6.88
N ALA A 62 -24.69 3.95 -6.24
CA ALA A 62 -24.65 2.51 -6.05
C ALA A 62 -24.70 2.23 -4.55
N THR A 63 -25.76 1.56 -4.08
CA THR A 63 -26.00 1.30 -2.66
C THR A 63 -26.18 -0.19 -2.39
N GLY A 64 -25.79 -0.62 -1.18
CA GLY A 64 -25.72 -2.02 -0.80
C GLY A 64 -24.72 -2.79 -1.65
N GLY A 65 -23.57 -2.17 -1.93
CA GLY A 65 -22.45 -2.83 -2.58
C GLY A 65 -21.77 -3.81 -1.62
N ARG A 66 -21.39 -4.98 -2.11
CA ARG A 66 -20.64 -5.97 -1.33
C ARG A 66 -19.60 -6.65 -2.21
N LEU A 67 -18.34 -6.59 -1.79
CA LEU A 67 -17.26 -7.37 -2.38
C LEU A 67 -16.89 -8.48 -1.41
N VAL A 68 -17.01 -9.73 -1.86
CA VAL A 68 -16.53 -10.90 -1.12
C VAL A 68 -15.38 -11.50 -1.92
N ILE A 69 -14.25 -11.73 -1.26
CA ILE A 69 -13.10 -12.46 -1.79
C ILE A 69 -12.99 -13.74 -0.98
N ALA A 70 -13.43 -14.85 -1.55
CA ALA A 70 -13.35 -16.15 -0.89
C ALA A 70 -11.92 -16.68 -0.97
N GLY A 71 -11.32 -17.04 0.17
CA GLY A 71 -9.95 -17.57 0.21
C GLY A 71 -9.77 -18.83 -0.64
N GLY A 72 -10.81 -19.68 -0.71
CA GLY A 72 -10.79 -20.94 -1.47
C GLY A 72 -10.79 -20.79 -3.00
N ASP A 73 -11.19 -19.63 -3.53
CA ASP A 73 -11.22 -19.37 -4.98
C ASP A 73 -9.88 -18.82 -5.49
N GLY A 74 -8.96 -18.49 -4.58
CA GLY A 74 -7.65 -17.95 -4.89
C GLY A 74 -6.56 -19.00 -5.17
N ASP A 75 -5.33 -18.50 -5.33
CA ASP A 75 -4.14 -19.33 -5.32
C ASP A 75 -3.77 -19.76 -3.88
N GLY A 76 -2.67 -20.52 -3.75
CA GLY A 76 -2.23 -21.02 -2.46
C GLY A 76 -1.91 -19.91 -1.45
N PHE A 77 -1.50 -18.73 -1.91
CA PHE A 77 -1.24 -17.57 -1.05
C PHE A 77 -2.55 -16.99 -0.53
N LEU A 78 -3.52 -16.71 -1.41
CA LEU A 78 -4.81 -16.16 -1.00
C LEU A 78 -5.58 -17.11 -0.08
N ALA A 79 -5.48 -18.43 -0.29
CA ALA A 79 -6.09 -19.41 0.60
C ALA A 79 -5.46 -19.38 2.01
N GLU A 80 -4.15 -19.17 2.10
CA GLU A 80 -3.43 -19.14 3.38
C GLU A 80 -3.59 -17.82 4.13
N VAL A 81 -3.54 -16.69 3.41
CA VAL A 81 -3.65 -15.35 4.01
C VAL A 81 -5.09 -14.99 4.36
N LEU A 82 -6.05 -15.31 3.48
CA LEU A 82 -7.44 -14.92 3.68
C LEU A 82 -8.23 -15.90 4.54
N GLY A 83 -7.75 -17.13 4.72
CA GLY A 83 -8.47 -18.17 5.46
C GLY A 83 -9.88 -18.40 4.88
N GLU A 84 -10.91 -18.10 5.67
CA GLU A 84 -12.32 -18.20 5.23
C GLU A 84 -12.73 -17.14 4.18
N GLY A 85 -11.93 -16.09 3.99
CA GLY A 85 -12.15 -15.00 3.03
C GLY A 85 -12.34 -13.63 3.67
N LEU A 86 -12.45 -12.59 2.82
CA LEU A 86 -12.73 -11.21 3.20
C LEU A 86 -14.06 -10.76 2.60
N ALA A 87 -14.78 -9.92 3.34
CA ALA A 87 -15.99 -9.26 2.83
C ALA A 87 -16.01 -7.78 3.22
N PHE A 88 -16.30 -6.92 2.25
CA PHE A 88 -16.39 -5.48 2.42
C PHE A 88 -17.73 -5.00 1.86
N ASP A 89 -18.48 -4.28 2.69
CA ASP A 89 -19.71 -3.61 2.27
C ASP A 89 -19.39 -2.14 1.94
N PHE A 90 -19.99 -1.62 0.87
CA PHE A 90 -19.75 -0.26 0.41
C PHE A 90 -20.96 0.37 -0.29
N ASP A 91 -21.03 1.69 -0.21
CA ASP A 91 -21.87 2.56 -1.03
C ASP A 91 -20.97 3.53 -1.78
N LEU A 92 -21.35 3.91 -3.00
CA LEU A 92 -20.60 4.82 -3.86
C LEU A 92 -21.57 5.71 -4.65
N GLY A 93 -21.32 7.02 -4.70
CA GLY A 93 -22.14 8.00 -5.41
C GLY A 93 -21.28 8.99 -6.19
N LEU A 94 -21.40 9.00 -7.51
CA LEU A 94 -20.74 9.94 -8.42
C LEU A 94 -21.72 11.06 -8.77
N GLY A 95 -21.35 12.31 -8.54
CA GLY A 95 -22.15 13.48 -8.86
C GLY A 95 -21.43 14.44 -9.79
N TRP A 96 -22.17 15.18 -10.59
CA TRP A 96 -21.69 16.37 -11.27
C TRP A 96 -22.75 17.45 -11.18
N SER A 97 -22.36 18.69 -10.87
CA SER A 97 -23.23 19.86 -11.08
C SER A 97 -22.50 21.00 -11.78
N ARG A 98 -23.26 21.88 -12.42
CA ARG A 98 -22.70 23.01 -13.15
C ARG A 98 -21.91 23.94 -12.25
N ARG A 99 -22.36 24.17 -11.01
CA ARG A 99 -21.66 25.03 -10.05
C ARG A 99 -20.63 24.29 -9.20
N GLY A 100 -20.90 23.02 -8.87
CA GLY A 100 -20.12 22.23 -7.93
C GLY A 100 -19.05 21.35 -8.58
N GLY A 101 -19.05 21.22 -9.91
CA GLY A 101 -18.13 20.34 -10.61
C GLY A 101 -18.40 18.87 -10.31
N LEU A 102 -17.39 18.01 -10.51
CA LEU A 102 -17.47 16.59 -10.19
C LEU A 102 -17.35 16.38 -8.68
N SER A 103 -18.18 15.48 -8.14
CA SER A 103 -18.13 15.05 -6.74
C SER A 103 -18.23 13.52 -6.66
N LEU A 104 -17.60 12.94 -5.64
CA LEU A 104 -17.78 11.52 -5.30
C LEU A 104 -18.13 11.44 -3.82
N SER A 105 -18.99 10.49 -3.46
CA SER A 105 -19.58 10.28 -2.14
C SER A 105 -19.74 8.78 -1.89
N GLY A 106 -19.96 8.35 -0.64
CA GLY A 106 -20.16 6.92 -0.32
C GLY A 106 -19.40 6.45 0.92
N SER A 107 -19.68 5.23 1.37
CA SER A 107 -18.97 4.57 2.49
C SER A 107 -17.68 3.86 2.06
N ALA A 108 -17.53 3.56 0.77
CA ALA A 108 -16.20 3.38 0.14
C ALA A 108 -15.64 4.71 -0.39
N GLY A 109 -16.29 5.82 -0.06
CA GLY A 109 -16.10 7.10 -0.70
C GLY A 109 -14.81 7.76 -0.26
N LEU A 110 -13.81 7.72 -1.17
CA LEU A 110 -12.71 8.67 -1.21
C LEU A 110 -11.85 8.76 0.07
N GLU A 111 -11.94 7.81 1.00
CA GLU A 111 -11.17 7.72 2.23
C GLU A 111 -11.24 6.27 2.74
N VAL A 112 -10.26 5.43 2.37
CA VAL A 112 -10.17 4.03 2.78
C VAL A 112 -9.35 3.93 4.06
N THR A 113 -9.99 3.56 5.16
CA THR A 113 -9.33 3.35 6.44
C THR A 113 -8.98 1.87 6.60
N ILE A 114 -7.71 1.53 6.34
CA ILE A 114 -7.12 0.20 6.48
C ILE A 114 -6.66 0.04 7.93
N PRO A 115 -7.24 -0.86 8.74
CA PRO A 115 -6.70 -1.14 10.07
C PRO A 115 -5.33 -1.84 9.94
N LEU A 116 -4.27 -1.22 10.45
CA LEU A 116 -2.89 -1.69 10.32
C LEU A 116 -2.38 -2.36 11.61
N GLY A 117 -2.85 -1.94 12.79
CA GLY A 117 -2.44 -2.51 14.07
C GLY A 117 -0.93 -2.57 14.30
N LEU A 118 -0.17 -1.60 13.78
CA LEU A 118 1.29 -1.57 13.85
C LEU A 118 1.76 -0.81 15.10
N SER A 119 2.60 -1.44 15.93
CA SER A 119 3.20 -0.83 17.13
C SER A 119 4.71 -0.76 16.98
N ILE A 120 5.29 0.44 17.12
CA ILE A 120 6.73 0.71 16.99
C ILE A 120 7.28 1.22 18.32
N ALA A 121 8.54 0.89 18.61
CA ALA A 121 9.26 1.33 19.82
C ALA A 121 8.55 0.95 21.15
N GLY A 122 7.99 -0.26 21.21
CA GLY A 122 7.39 -0.80 22.43
C GLY A 122 6.09 -0.12 22.85
N GLY A 123 5.31 0.39 21.89
CA GLY A 123 4.03 1.09 22.15
C GLY A 123 4.14 2.60 22.24
N ALA A 124 5.32 3.19 22.01
CA ALA A 124 5.45 4.64 21.95
C ALA A 124 4.75 5.25 20.72
N PHE A 125 4.61 4.47 19.65
CA PHE A 125 3.88 4.85 18.44
C PHE A 125 2.98 3.70 18.00
N GLU A 126 1.68 3.98 17.88
CA GLU A 126 0.66 3.05 17.43
C GLU A 126 0.01 3.59 16.16
N LEU A 127 0.05 2.78 15.09
CA LEU A 127 -0.64 3.05 13.83
C LEU A 127 -1.78 2.06 13.71
N ASP A 128 -2.92 2.44 14.29
CA ASP A 128 -4.12 1.62 14.32
C ASP A 128 -4.74 1.48 12.94
N HIS A 129 -4.72 2.55 12.14
CA HIS A 129 -5.30 2.58 10.82
C HIS A 129 -4.58 3.55 9.86
N LEU A 130 -4.54 3.21 8.58
CA LEU A 130 -4.07 4.03 7.47
C LEU A 130 -5.27 4.48 6.63
N THR A 131 -5.39 5.79 6.45
CA THR A 131 -6.52 6.39 5.78
C THR A 131 -6.12 6.96 4.42
N LEU A 132 -6.55 6.33 3.34
CA LEU A 132 -6.23 6.69 1.95
C LEU A 132 -7.37 7.48 1.33
N ALA A 133 -7.19 8.80 1.16
CA ALA A 133 -8.21 9.61 0.54
C ALA A 133 -7.93 9.98 -0.93
N LEU A 134 -8.95 9.84 -1.77
CA LEU A 134 -8.97 10.39 -3.12
C LEU A 134 -9.75 11.71 -3.05
N ARG A 135 -9.31 12.75 -3.74
CA ARG A 135 -10.05 14.01 -3.86
C ARG A 135 -10.11 14.43 -5.32
N ALA A 136 -11.26 14.92 -5.75
CA ALA A 136 -11.39 15.53 -7.07
C ALA A 136 -11.09 17.04 -6.96
N ASP A 137 -10.29 17.57 -7.88
CA ASP A 137 -10.04 19.00 -8.05
C ASP A 137 -10.31 19.45 -9.51
N GLU A 138 -10.10 20.73 -9.81
CA GLU A 138 -10.35 21.29 -11.14
C GLU A 138 -9.39 20.75 -12.23
N GLN A 139 -8.35 20.00 -11.87
CA GLN A 139 -7.29 19.48 -12.74
C GLN A 139 -7.26 17.95 -12.82
N GLY A 140 -8.01 17.23 -11.96
CA GLY A 140 -8.18 15.78 -12.04
C GLY A 140 -8.47 15.11 -10.69
N LEU A 141 -8.06 13.84 -10.60
CA LEU A 141 -8.16 13.02 -9.39
C LEU A 141 -6.82 13.09 -8.64
N ARG A 142 -6.80 13.62 -7.42
CA ARG A 142 -5.62 13.74 -6.55
C ARG A 142 -5.71 12.72 -5.41
N LEU A 143 -4.63 11.99 -5.13
CA LEU A 143 -4.53 11.18 -3.92
C LEU A 143 -3.97 12.08 -2.80
N ASP A 144 -4.78 12.44 -1.82
CA ASP A 144 -4.39 13.27 -0.66
C ASP A 144 -4.57 12.43 0.60
N ALA A 145 -3.49 11.87 1.15
CA ALA A 145 -3.48 11.42 2.53
C ALA A 145 -3.12 12.63 3.40
N GLY A 146 -4.05 13.12 4.22
CA GLY A 146 -3.94 14.42 4.92
C GLY A 146 -2.70 14.59 5.84
N PHE A 147 -1.96 13.51 6.10
CA PHE A 147 -0.76 13.48 6.94
C PHE A 147 0.43 12.74 6.28
N ALA A 148 0.32 12.34 5.01
CA ALA A 148 1.37 11.58 4.32
C ALA A 148 1.67 12.10 2.90
N ARG A 149 2.95 12.18 2.53
CA ARG A 149 3.41 12.44 1.16
C ARG A 149 4.23 11.27 0.67
N GLY A 150 4.03 10.79 -0.55
CA GLY A 150 4.80 9.64 -1.00
C GLY A 150 4.50 9.22 -2.43
N GLY A 151 5.10 8.09 -2.80
CA GLY A 151 4.96 7.46 -4.11
C GLY A 151 4.96 5.95 -3.99
N GLY A 152 4.67 5.29 -5.10
CA GLY A 152 4.74 3.84 -5.16
C GLY A 152 4.99 3.35 -6.57
N PHE A 153 5.54 2.15 -6.64
CA PHE A 153 5.76 1.39 -7.87
C PHE A 153 5.07 0.04 -7.72
N LEU A 154 4.41 -0.43 -8.78
CA LEU A 154 3.74 -1.73 -8.80
C LEU A 154 3.96 -2.40 -10.15
N GLU A 155 4.46 -3.62 -10.09
CA GLU A 155 4.65 -4.53 -11.22
C GLU A 155 3.74 -5.75 -11.01
N ILE A 156 2.88 -6.00 -12.00
CA ILE A 156 1.94 -7.11 -11.99
C ILE A 156 2.18 -7.93 -13.26
N ASP A 157 2.61 -9.16 -13.08
CA ASP A 157 2.64 -10.19 -14.12
C ASP A 157 1.74 -11.35 -13.69
N ALA A 158 0.45 -11.21 -13.97
CA ALA A 158 -0.56 -12.21 -13.59
C ALA A 158 -0.33 -13.57 -14.30
N ASP A 159 0.26 -13.55 -15.50
CA ASP A 159 0.55 -14.75 -16.27
C ASP A 159 1.70 -15.53 -15.64
N ALA A 160 2.76 -14.85 -15.20
CA ALA A 160 3.82 -15.45 -14.39
C ALA A 160 3.40 -15.71 -12.93
N GLY A 161 2.30 -15.10 -12.47
CA GLY A 161 1.86 -15.15 -11.07
C GLY A 161 2.76 -14.32 -10.16
N ARG A 162 3.30 -13.20 -10.63
CA ARG A 162 4.24 -12.35 -9.91
C ARG A 162 3.64 -10.98 -9.65
N TYR A 163 3.78 -10.51 -8.41
CA TYR A 163 3.31 -9.23 -7.94
C TYR A 163 4.43 -8.60 -7.11
N ALA A 164 4.99 -7.49 -7.57
CA ALA A 164 6.09 -6.83 -6.88
C ALA A 164 5.81 -5.33 -6.78
N GLY A 165 6.22 -4.70 -5.69
CA GLY A 165 5.96 -3.28 -5.52
C GLY A 165 6.73 -2.64 -4.39
N ILE A 166 6.78 -1.33 -4.45
CA ILE A 166 7.40 -0.46 -3.46
C ILE A 166 6.41 0.63 -3.11
N LEU A 167 6.31 0.95 -1.83
CA LEU A 167 5.53 2.05 -1.29
C LEU A 167 6.48 2.87 -0.42
N ASP A 168 6.61 4.16 -0.69
CA ASP A 168 7.42 5.09 0.10
C ASP A 168 6.56 6.28 0.52
N LEU A 169 6.47 6.50 1.84
CA LEU A 169 5.60 7.50 2.45
C LEU A 169 6.38 8.27 3.51
N ASP A 170 6.42 9.60 3.43
CA ASP A 170 6.73 10.47 4.56
C ASP A 170 5.45 10.71 5.36
N LEU A 171 5.46 10.32 6.62
CA LEU A 171 4.40 10.59 7.59
C LEU A 171 4.97 11.43 8.73
N LEU A 172 4.59 12.71 8.78
CA LEU A 172 4.99 13.64 9.85
C LEU A 172 6.52 13.70 10.08
N GLY A 173 7.32 13.59 9.03
CA GLY A 173 8.79 13.59 9.11
C GLY A 173 9.42 12.22 9.44
N VAL A 174 8.62 11.15 9.44
CA VAL A 174 9.09 9.76 9.47
C VAL A 174 8.90 9.16 8.08
N GLY A 175 9.99 8.77 7.43
CA GLY A 175 9.93 8.10 6.13
C GLY A 175 9.70 6.60 6.30
N ILE A 176 8.57 6.08 5.83
CA ILE A 176 8.23 4.66 5.82
C ILE A 176 8.37 4.12 4.41
N THR A 177 9.19 3.09 4.24
CA THR A 177 9.33 2.38 2.96
C THR A 177 8.94 0.91 3.15
N ALA A 178 8.02 0.44 2.33
CA ALA A 178 7.60 -0.96 2.26
C ALA A 178 7.90 -1.52 0.86
N ILE A 179 8.55 -2.68 0.79
CA ILE A 179 8.89 -3.37 -0.46
C ILE A 179 8.34 -4.79 -0.37
N GLY A 180 7.58 -5.21 -1.37
CA GLY A 180 6.95 -6.53 -1.44
C GLY A 180 7.25 -7.24 -2.75
N ILE A 181 7.55 -8.54 -2.69
CA ILE A 181 7.60 -9.45 -3.84
C ILE A 181 6.80 -10.69 -3.47
N LEU A 182 5.75 -10.97 -4.24
CA LEU A 182 4.89 -12.12 -4.09
C LEU A 182 4.90 -12.91 -5.40
N ASP A 183 5.32 -14.17 -5.30
CA ASP A 183 5.22 -15.13 -6.39
C ASP A 183 4.17 -16.18 -6.00
N THR A 184 3.13 -16.32 -6.81
CA THR A 184 2.04 -17.27 -6.58
C THR A 184 2.20 -18.56 -7.39
N LYS A 185 3.28 -18.64 -8.18
CA LYS A 185 3.71 -19.83 -8.94
C LYS A 185 5.22 -20.05 -8.73
N LEU A 186 5.59 -21.13 -8.05
CA LEU A 186 7.02 -21.49 -7.88
C LEU A 186 7.59 -22.21 -9.13
N PRO A 187 8.77 -21.82 -9.64
CA PRO A 187 9.34 -22.37 -10.88
C PRO A 187 9.81 -23.84 -10.83
N ASN A 188 9.93 -24.46 -9.65
CA ASN A 188 10.54 -25.80 -9.48
C ASN A 188 9.59 -26.87 -8.92
N SER A 189 8.37 -26.98 -9.45
CA SER A 189 7.44 -28.08 -9.12
C SER A 189 7.77 -29.35 -9.91
N SER A 190 8.88 -30.03 -9.60
CA SER A 190 9.12 -31.39 -10.09
C SER A 190 8.30 -32.39 -9.26
N GLY A 191 7.05 -32.60 -9.68
CA GLY A 191 6.17 -33.66 -9.18
C GLY A 191 4.89 -33.14 -8.52
N GLY A 192 3.78 -33.25 -9.26
CA GLY A 192 2.43 -33.17 -8.70
C GLY A 192 1.88 -31.75 -8.54
N SER A 193 0.61 -31.60 -8.90
CA SER A 193 -0.21 -30.40 -8.88
C SER A 193 -0.41 -29.81 -7.48
N ASP A 194 0.55 -29.04 -6.96
CA ASP A 194 0.35 -28.22 -5.76
C ASP A 194 0.84 -26.77 -5.92
N LYS A 195 -0.07 -25.86 -5.63
CA LYS A 195 0.01 -24.39 -5.71
C LYS A 195 1.00 -23.83 -4.66
N GLY A 196 2.28 -23.69 -5.01
CA GLY A 196 3.27 -23.09 -4.11
C GLY A 196 3.44 -21.58 -4.33
N TRP A 197 3.57 -20.81 -3.25
CA TRP A 197 3.82 -19.37 -3.27
C TRP A 197 5.12 -19.01 -2.53
N SER A 198 5.61 -17.79 -2.72
CA SER A 198 6.65 -17.18 -1.88
C SER A 198 6.41 -15.70 -1.70
N LEU A 199 6.82 -15.16 -0.55
CA LEU A 199 6.71 -13.75 -0.21
C LEU A 199 8.04 -13.24 0.31
N LEU A 200 8.42 -12.07 -0.14
CA LEU A 200 9.45 -11.25 0.47
C LEU A 200 8.82 -9.91 0.83
N LEU A 201 8.92 -9.51 2.09
CA LEU A 201 8.46 -8.22 2.58
C LEU A 201 9.61 -7.55 3.31
N SER A 202 9.92 -6.31 2.94
CA SER A 202 10.80 -5.44 3.69
C SER A 202 10.02 -4.21 4.15
N LEU A 203 10.18 -3.85 5.42
CA LEU A 203 9.57 -2.65 5.98
C LEU A 203 10.64 -1.88 6.74
N THR A 204 10.78 -0.60 6.42
CA THR A 204 11.74 0.29 7.05
C THR A 204 11.10 1.62 7.44
N ALA A 205 11.59 2.19 8.52
CA ALA A 205 11.25 3.51 9.02
C ALA A 205 12.55 4.32 9.17
N ARG A 206 12.56 5.54 8.63
CA ARG A 206 13.67 6.49 8.64
C ARG A 206 13.27 7.71 9.46
N PHE A 207 14.21 8.22 10.25
CA PHE A 207 14.04 9.34 11.15
C PHE A 207 15.08 10.42 10.86
N THR A 208 14.79 11.67 11.23
CA THR A 208 15.76 12.77 11.14
C THR A 208 16.88 12.73 12.20
N GLY A 209 17.13 11.57 12.80
CA GLY A 209 18.13 11.34 13.84
C GLY A 209 17.58 11.48 15.27
N LEU A 210 17.15 10.36 15.86
CA LEU A 210 16.78 10.29 17.28
C LEU A 210 18.04 10.15 18.14
N GLN A 211 18.38 11.16 18.96
CA GLN A 211 19.61 11.16 19.76
C GLN A 211 19.64 10.02 20.78
N LEU A 212 20.60 9.11 20.65
CA LEU A 212 20.87 7.99 21.57
C LEU A 212 21.89 8.36 22.66
N GLY A 213 22.58 9.49 22.51
CA GLY A 213 23.63 9.97 23.41
C GLY A 213 25.03 9.81 22.82
N PHE A 214 26.03 10.49 23.42
CA PHE A 214 27.44 10.45 22.96
C PHE A 214 27.66 10.79 21.46
N GLY A 215 26.74 11.57 20.88
CA GLY A 215 26.76 11.92 19.46
C GLY A 215 26.18 10.86 18.52
N PHE A 216 25.67 9.73 19.04
CA PHE A 216 24.97 8.73 18.24
C PHE A 216 23.50 9.11 18.03
N THR A 217 23.01 8.86 16.84
CA THR A 217 21.62 9.06 16.42
C THR A 217 21.06 7.77 15.83
N LEU A 218 19.82 7.42 16.16
CA LEU A 218 19.07 6.40 15.44
C LEU A 218 18.43 7.06 14.22
N GLU A 219 18.88 6.66 13.05
CA GLU A 219 18.46 7.24 11.76
C GLU A 219 17.44 6.34 11.05
N GLY A 220 17.41 5.04 11.38
CA GLY A 220 16.40 4.15 10.83
C GLY A 220 16.34 2.80 11.51
N VAL A 221 15.17 2.17 11.43
CA VAL A 221 14.91 0.80 11.86
C VAL A 221 14.12 0.08 10.79
N GLY A 222 14.29 -1.22 10.68
CA GLY A 222 13.48 -1.98 9.75
C GLY A 222 13.69 -3.46 9.89
N GLY A 223 13.13 -4.18 8.94
CA GLY A 223 13.34 -5.60 8.82
C GLY A 223 12.88 -6.15 7.51
N LEU A 224 13.26 -7.40 7.29
CA LEU A 224 12.86 -8.20 6.16
C LEU A 224 12.29 -9.53 6.65
N ILE A 225 11.20 -9.97 6.04
CA ILE A 225 10.60 -11.28 6.24
C ILE A 225 10.49 -11.94 4.86
N GLY A 226 11.04 -13.13 4.73
CA GLY A 226 10.89 -14.00 3.58
C GLY A 226 10.13 -15.26 3.98
N LEU A 227 9.03 -15.57 3.30
CA LEU A 227 8.29 -16.82 3.42
C LEU A 227 8.45 -17.62 2.14
N HIS A 228 8.87 -18.87 2.27
CA HIS A 228 9.34 -19.66 1.13
C HIS A 228 10.43 -18.94 0.33
N ARG A 229 11.35 -18.30 1.06
CA ARG A 229 12.55 -17.62 0.55
C ARG A 229 13.77 -18.15 1.30
N ALA A 230 14.91 -18.22 0.62
CA ALA A 230 16.20 -18.51 1.23
C ALA A 230 17.15 -17.34 1.02
N VAL A 231 18.36 -17.42 1.57
CA VAL A 231 19.43 -16.45 1.39
C VAL A 231 20.47 -17.06 0.46
N ASP A 232 20.77 -16.37 -0.64
CA ASP A 232 21.97 -16.67 -1.42
C ASP A 232 23.16 -15.95 -0.78
N THR A 233 24.01 -16.69 -0.10
CA THR A 233 25.15 -16.14 0.65
C THR A 233 26.22 -15.52 -0.25
N GLN A 234 26.34 -15.98 -1.50
CA GLN A 234 27.28 -15.42 -2.45
C GLN A 234 26.75 -14.10 -3.01
N ALA A 235 25.48 -14.08 -3.46
CA ALA A 235 24.83 -12.85 -3.90
C ALA A 235 24.79 -11.80 -2.77
N LEU A 236 24.56 -12.24 -1.53
CA LEU A 236 24.61 -11.38 -0.34
C LEU A 236 26.00 -10.78 -0.13
N ALA A 237 27.06 -11.60 -0.20
CA ALA A 237 28.43 -11.13 -0.05
C ALA A 237 28.84 -10.16 -1.17
N ASP A 238 28.44 -10.44 -2.40
CA ASP A 238 28.73 -9.59 -3.55
C ASP A 238 27.95 -8.26 -3.48
N GLY A 239 26.69 -8.29 -3.04
CA GLY A 239 25.87 -7.10 -2.82
C GLY A 239 26.37 -6.21 -1.69
N VAL A 240 26.92 -6.77 -0.60
CA VAL A 240 27.59 -5.99 0.44
C VAL A 240 28.88 -5.36 -0.11
N ARG A 241 29.66 -6.11 -0.90
CA ARG A 241 30.93 -5.62 -1.47
C ARG A 241 30.72 -4.51 -2.50
N SER A 242 29.65 -4.59 -3.30
CA SER A 242 29.32 -3.58 -4.30
C SER A 242 28.62 -2.35 -3.70
N GLY A 243 28.17 -2.42 -2.45
CA GLY A 243 27.33 -1.41 -1.81
C GLY A 243 25.85 -1.47 -2.24
N ALA A 244 25.48 -2.37 -3.15
CA ALA A 244 24.11 -2.53 -3.61
C ALA A 244 23.15 -2.89 -2.45
N LEU A 245 23.60 -3.73 -1.51
CA LEU A 245 22.76 -4.15 -0.38
C LEU A 245 22.42 -3.00 0.58
N ALA A 246 23.33 -2.03 0.76
CA ALA A 246 23.06 -0.84 1.58
C ALA A 246 21.91 -0.03 0.98
N SER A 247 21.93 0.15 -0.36
CA SER A 247 20.87 0.84 -1.10
C SER A 247 19.53 0.09 -1.12
N VAL A 248 19.54 -1.21 -0.80
CA VAL A 248 18.32 -2.04 -0.76
C VAL A 248 17.70 -2.05 0.64
N LEU A 249 18.53 -2.01 1.69
CA LEU A 249 18.06 -1.98 3.08
C LEU A 249 17.53 -0.59 3.48
N PHE A 250 18.16 0.49 3.02
CA PHE A 250 17.69 1.87 3.23
C PHE A 250 17.86 2.68 1.94
N PRO A 251 16.98 2.49 0.93
CA PRO A 251 17.06 3.22 -0.34
C PRO A 251 16.86 4.73 -0.16
N ASP A 252 17.65 5.52 -0.89
CA ASP A 252 17.49 6.97 -0.94
C ASP A 252 16.30 7.38 -1.82
N ASP A 253 16.18 6.79 -3.03
CA ASP A 253 15.05 6.95 -3.95
C ASP A 253 14.40 5.59 -4.28
N PRO A 254 13.63 5.01 -3.34
CA PRO A 254 13.02 3.69 -3.50
C PRO A 254 12.10 3.56 -4.72
N VAL A 255 11.40 4.65 -5.10
CA VAL A 255 10.43 4.61 -6.19
C VAL A 255 11.12 4.78 -7.54
N GLY A 256 12.12 5.65 -7.65
CA GLY A 256 12.89 5.84 -8.88
C GLY A 256 13.75 4.62 -9.26
N ASP A 257 14.31 3.94 -8.26
CA ASP A 257 15.17 2.77 -8.44
C ASP A 257 14.42 1.43 -8.36
N ALA A 258 13.08 1.44 -8.34
CA ALA A 258 12.27 0.28 -7.99
C ALA A 258 12.62 -1.00 -8.80
N PRO A 259 12.76 -0.98 -10.14
CA PRO A 259 13.09 -2.19 -10.89
C PRO A 259 14.44 -2.83 -10.47
N ARG A 260 15.43 -1.99 -10.14
CA ARG A 260 16.75 -2.44 -9.67
C ARG A 260 16.66 -3.05 -8.28
N ILE A 261 16.00 -2.36 -7.34
CA ILE A 261 15.86 -2.81 -5.95
C ILE A 261 15.13 -4.16 -5.89
N LEU A 262 14.04 -4.31 -6.66
CA LEU A 262 13.27 -5.55 -6.72
C LEU A 262 14.11 -6.71 -7.29
N ALA A 263 14.89 -6.48 -8.34
CA ALA A 263 15.79 -7.48 -8.91
C ALA A 263 16.92 -7.88 -7.94
N ASP A 264 17.53 -6.91 -7.26
CA ASP A 264 18.58 -7.15 -6.27
C ASP A 264 18.05 -7.98 -5.08
N LEU A 265 16.87 -7.65 -4.56
CA LEU A 265 16.19 -8.42 -3.50
C LEU A 265 15.88 -9.85 -3.92
N GLU A 266 15.42 -10.06 -5.16
CA GLU A 266 15.12 -11.39 -5.68
C GLU A 266 16.40 -12.24 -5.86
N ALA A 267 17.48 -11.62 -6.32
CA ALA A 267 18.78 -12.30 -6.47
C ALA A 267 19.36 -12.72 -5.11
N VAL A 268 19.24 -11.87 -4.09
CA VAL A 268 19.76 -12.13 -2.73
C VAL A 268 18.84 -13.07 -1.95
N PHE A 269 17.53 -12.96 -2.14
CA PHE A 269 16.52 -13.75 -1.42
C PHE A 269 15.62 -14.56 -2.36
N PRO A 270 16.17 -15.58 -3.05
CA PRO A 270 15.45 -16.34 -4.06
C PRO A 270 14.32 -17.19 -3.47
N ALA A 271 13.29 -17.42 -4.28
CA ALA A 271 12.16 -18.29 -3.95
C ALA A 271 12.63 -19.73 -3.67
N THR A 272 12.47 -20.16 -2.41
CA THR A 272 12.92 -21.47 -1.92
C THR A 272 11.90 -22.04 -0.96
N ARG A 273 11.26 -23.14 -1.37
CA ARG A 273 10.17 -23.77 -0.63
C ARG A 273 10.60 -24.18 0.77
N ASN A 274 9.67 -24.02 1.73
CA ASN A 274 9.86 -24.36 3.14
C ASN A 274 11.04 -23.69 3.85
N GLN A 275 11.64 -22.67 3.24
CA GLN A 275 12.63 -21.81 3.87
C GLN A 275 12.02 -20.47 4.22
N HIS A 276 12.46 -19.90 5.33
CA HIS A 276 12.02 -18.62 5.82
C HIS A 276 13.22 -17.78 6.21
N VAL A 277 13.14 -16.49 5.95
CA VAL A 277 14.17 -15.51 6.28
C VAL A 277 13.59 -14.45 7.18
N PHE A 278 14.33 -14.08 8.23
CA PHE A 278 14.02 -12.96 9.09
C PHE A 278 15.25 -12.08 9.23
N GLY A 279 15.10 -10.79 8.97
CA GLY A 279 16.24 -9.90 8.76
C GLY A 279 16.06 -8.52 9.38
N PRO A 280 16.14 -8.34 10.72
CA PRO A 280 16.10 -7.03 11.35
C PRO A 280 17.32 -6.19 10.95
N VAL A 281 17.09 -4.90 10.71
CA VAL A 281 18.11 -3.94 10.32
C VAL A 281 17.97 -2.62 11.09
N VAL A 282 19.10 -1.94 11.28
CA VAL A 282 19.18 -0.65 11.97
C VAL A 282 20.20 0.25 11.28
N LYS A 283 19.92 1.55 11.26
CA LYS A 283 20.81 2.60 10.77
C LYS A 283 21.12 3.59 11.90
N ILE A 284 22.40 3.78 12.17
CA ILE A 284 22.93 4.58 13.27
C ILE A 284 23.87 5.63 12.70
N GLY A 285 23.60 6.89 12.99
CA GLY A 285 24.49 8.01 12.71
C GLY A 285 25.39 8.33 13.90
N TRP A 286 26.50 9.00 13.63
CA TRP A 286 27.34 9.62 14.65
C TRP A 286 27.85 10.99 14.18
N GLY A 287 27.68 12.02 15.03
CA GLY A 287 28.03 13.41 14.76
C GLY A 287 26.83 14.30 14.42
N THR A 288 27.00 15.63 14.49
CA THR A 288 25.96 16.60 14.08
C THR A 288 26.61 17.74 13.30
N PRO A 289 26.45 17.81 11.96
CA PRO A 289 25.76 16.85 11.08
C PRO A 289 26.41 15.45 11.09
N THR A 290 25.66 14.40 10.72
CA THR A 290 26.16 13.02 10.74
C THR A 290 27.46 12.88 9.95
N LEU A 291 28.53 12.49 10.63
CA LEU A 291 29.87 12.29 10.05
C LEU A 291 30.12 10.83 9.69
N ILE A 292 29.55 9.91 10.47
CA ILE A 292 29.67 8.47 10.27
C ILE A 292 28.26 7.89 10.26
N SER A 293 27.91 7.08 9.27
CA SER A 293 26.67 6.33 9.26
C SER A 293 27.00 4.84 9.19
N LEU A 294 26.34 4.07 10.06
CA LEU A 294 26.52 2.63 10.21
C LEU A 294 25.16 1.96 10.00
N GLU A 295 25.09 1.06 9.03
CA GLU A 295 23.93 0.21 8.80
C GLU A 295 24.29 -1.21 9.22
N LEU A 296 23.46 -1.83 10.06
CA LEU A 296 23.67 -3.20 10.56
C LEU A 296 22.43 -4.03 10.29
N GLY A 297 22.64 -5.28 9.88
CA GLY A 297 21.57 -6.24 9.67
C GLY A 297 21.95 -7.62 10.19
N VAL A 298 20.99 -8.32 10.78
CA VAL A 298 21.13 -9.74 11.15
C VAL A 298 20.14 -10.51 10.31
N ILE A 299 20.61 -11.39 9.44
CA ILE A 299 19.75 -12.27 8.63
C ILE A 299 19.75 -13.66 9.22
N MET A 300 18.58 -14.17 9.55
CA MET A 300 18.33 -15.52 10.03
C MET A 300 17.54 -16.30 8.99
N GLN A 301 18.01 -17.47 8.61
CA GLN A 301 17.30 -18.41 7.76
C GLN A 301 16.91 -19.66 8.57
N LEU A 302 15.66 -20.09 8.47
CA LEU A 302 15.05 -21.22 9.17
C LEU A 302 14.20 -22.07 8.19
N PRO A 303 13.84 -23.32 8.49
CA PRO A 303 14.23 -24.12 9.66
C PRO A 303 15.59 -24.81 9.52
N GLU A 304 15.86 -25.53 8.41
CA GLU A 304 17.15 -26.18 8.14
C GLU A 304 17.59 -25.94 6.69
N PRO A 305 18.85 -25.53 6.42
CA PRO A 305 19.90 -25.25 7.39
C PRO A 305 19.68 -23.89 8.09
N LEU A 306 19.79 -23.90 9.43
CA LEU A 306 19.79 -22.68 10.23
C LEU A 306 21.06 -21.89 9.90
N THR A 307 20.89 -20.72 9.30
CA THR A 307 22.00 -19.84 8.94
C THR A 307 21.78 -18.47 9.56
N ILE A 308 22.81 -17.92 10.22
CA ILE A 308 22.80 -16.56 10.76
C ILE A 308 23.93 -15.80 10.07
N SER A 309 23.57 -14.76 9.31
CA SER A 309 24.51 -13.88 8.62
C SER A 309 24.45 -12.48 9.22
N LEU A 310 25.59 -11.91 9.56
CA LEU A 310 25.70 -10.52 10.00
C LEU A 310 26.14 -9.67 8.82
N LEU A 311 25.43 -8.57 8.59
CA LEU A 311 25.68 -7.61 7.52
C LEU A 311 25.95 -6.26 8.15
N GLY A 312 26.86 -5.51 7.55
CA GLY A 312 27.08 -4.13 7.95
C GLY A 312 27.77 -3.32 6.87
N SER A 313 27.37 -2.06 6.77
CA SER A 313 28.04 -1.05 5.94
C SER A 313 28.40 0.14 6.84
N LEU A 314 29.54 0.76 6.56
CA LEU A 314 30.02 1.96 7.25
C LEU A 314 30.36 3.00 6.20
N SER A 315 29.73 4.17 6.27
CA SER A 315 30.02 5.32 5.41
C SER A 315 30.45 6.52 6.24
N THR A 316 31.31 7.37 5.66
CA THR A 316 31.86 8.55 6.34
C THR A 316 31.78 9.78 5.45
N ALA A 317 31.16 10.85 5.94
CA ALA A 317 31.19 12.17 5.32
C ALA A 317 32.45 12.92 5.79
N LEU A 318 33.48 12.95 4.96
CA LEU A 318 34.69 13.71 5.23
C LEU A 318 34.50 15.16 4.76
N PRO A 319 34.67 16.17 5.64
CA PRO A 319 34.64 17.56 5.21
C PRO A 319 35.81 17.85 4.27
N ASP A 320 35.54 18.64 3.23
CA ASP A 320 36.56 19.07 2.29
C ASP A 320 37.50 20.07 2.98
N ALA A 321 38.82 19.90 2.84
CA ALA A 321 39.82 20.67 3.61
C ALA A 321 39.88 22.17 3.27
N LYS A 322 39.03 22.64 2.35
CA LYS A 322 38.90 24.03 1.90
C LYS A 322 37.43 24.46 1.93
N ALA A 323 36.92 24.76 3.12
CA ALA A 323 35.68 25.50 3.31
C ALA A 323 35.94 26.71 4.23
#